data_AF-I5B5V5-F1
#
_entry.id   AF-I5B5V5-F1
#
_cell.length_a   1.000
_cell.length_b   1.000
_cell.length_c   1.000
_cell.angle_alpha   90.00
_cell.angle_beta   90.00
_cell.angle_gamma   90.00
#
_symmetry.space_group_name_H-M   'P 1'
#
loop_
_entity.id
_entity.type
_entity.pdbx_description
1 polymer ?
#
loop_
_entity_poly.entity_id
_entity_poly.type
_entity_poly.pdbx_seq_one_letter_code
_entity_poly.pdbx_strand_id
1 'polypeptide(L)'
;MGVFANIFNWLRDKTRPQGYSPPYVKAENSETWETCSEESSSEVMLAAYYDKNLFERARTQWQFGDWESLARIERESLNHHPQRTSLALLAAAGHQQQGNTEATREFTRLAKEWGASRKMISQVLIAGVYNTLGKASALCGQQQRAIGHFQESLRIAGDGGDVKLLTQARASWQAEGFQFPGRGSGNSLLTISTSEQPPTDAAAHQTPSDKYAALALIHALLKPALYLEIGVGQGKSLALPACPAVGVDPVPRQLDHLPDTARVVTATSDEFFADMAKHILPHTPDLILLDGMPLLEYLLRDFIHAEALAHSKTLIMVPGVLPPDPAQATRRRTGQDWTGDIWKFPEILQTHRPDLRRLLLDVTPSGLLLITGLDPASTILSDKTPEILSNYQSVEVVPEKVTTRSDAVAPDQRVIREFVLGCRF
;
A
#
# COMPACT_ATOMS: atom_id res chain seq x y z
N MET A 1 28.27 37.31 12.47
CA MET A 1 28.94 37.27 11.15
C MET A 1 30.32 36.62 11.28
N GLY A 2 30.39 35.30 11.51
CA GLY A 2 31.68 34.62 11.74
C GLY A 2 31.71 33.11 11.49
N VAL A 3 30.60 32.49 11.06
CA VAL A 3 30.52 31.03 10.91
C VAL A 3 30.54 30.58 9.43
N PHE A 4 30.32 31.51 8.48
CA PHE A 4 30.26 31.17 7.04
C PHE A 4 31.60 31.27 6.29
N ALA A 5 32.67 31.79 6.91
CA ALA A 5 33.96 31.96 6.22
C ALA A 5 34.83 30.69 6.18
N ASN A 6 34.64 29.75 7.11
CA ASN A 6 35.54 28.59 7.23
C ASN A 6 35.20 27.41 6.31
N ILE A 7 33.98 27.33 5.78
CA ILE A 7 33.56 26.23 4.90
C ILE A 7 34.08 26.44 3.47
N PHE A 8 34.20 27.69 3.02
CA PHE A 8 34.68 28.01 1.67
C PHE A 8 36.20 27.80 1.49
N ASN A 9 36.99 27.95 2.56
CA ASN A 9 38.44 27.70 2.49
C ASN A 9 38.80 26.21 2.48
N TRP A 10 37.95 25.34 3.02
CA TRP A 10 38.17 23.89 3.00
C TRP A 10 37.91 23.25 1.63
N LEU A 11 36.95 23.79 0.86
CA LEU A 11 36.57 23.26 -0.45
C LEU A 11 37.55 23.61 -1.59
N ARG A 12 38.49 24.55 -1.37
CA ARG A 12 39.42 25.00 -2.41
C ARG A 12 40.69 24.15 -2.53
N ASP A 13 40.97 23.27 -1.57
CA ASP A 13 42.30 22.63 -1.43
C ASP A 13 42.37 21.16 -1.88
N LYS A 14 41.31 20.62 -2.51
CA LYS A 14 41.26 19.19 -2.91
C LYS A 14 40.97 18.92 -4.40
N THR A 15 41.40 19.81 -5.29
CA THR A 15 41.45 19.51 -6.73
C THR A 15 42.86 19.64 -7.28
N ARG A 16 43.59 18.51 -7.31
CA ARG A 16 44.49 18.13 -8.41
C ARG A 16 44.88 16.64 -8.32
N PRO A 17 45.03 15.94 -9.46
CA PRO A 17 45.15 14.49 -9.51
C PRO A 17 46.62 14.07 -9.47
N GLN A 18 46.94 12.94 -8.82
CA GLN A 18 48.13 12.17 -9.15
C GLN A 18 47.81 10.68 -9.17
N GLY A 19 48.14 10.08 -10.30
CA GLY A 19 47.85 8.70 -10.63
C GLY A 19 48.77 7.72 -9.94
N TYR A 20 48.24 6.54 -9.65
CA TYR A 20 48.96 5.29 -9.59
C TYR A 20 47.94 4.14 -9.66
N SER A 21 48.11 3.21 -10.60
CA SER A 21 47.47 1.89 -10.63
C SER A 21 48.60 0.87 -10.67
N PRO A 22 48.62 -0.18 -9.83
CA PRO A 22 48.18 -1.52 -10.27
C PRO A 22 47.82 -2.49 -9.10
N PRO A 23 47.60 -3.81 -9.30
CA PRO A 23 47.12 -4.51 -10.48
C PRO A 23 45.80 -5.27 -10.23
N TYR A 24 45.17 -5.63 -11.33
CA TYR A 24 44.05 -6.56 -11.44
C TYR A 24 44.56 -8.01 -11.29
N VAL A 25 43.95 -8.79 -10.39
CA VAL A 25 44.04 -10.26 -10.38
C VAL A 25 42.66 -10.81 -10.69
N LYS A 26 42.59 -11.67 -11.71
CA LYS A 26 41.38 -12.29 -12.24
C LYS A 26 41.08 -13.59 -11.48
N ALA A 27 39.79 -13.90 -11.44
CA ALA A 27 39.08 -14.85 -10.59
C ALA A 27 39.47 -16.33 -10.69
N GLU A 28 39.09 -17.11 -9.66
CA GLU A 28 38.68 -18.51 -9.80
C GLU A 28 37.67 -18.92 -8.69
N ASN A 29 36.56 -19.52 -9.15
CA ASN A 29 35.61 -20.46 -8.53
C ASN A 29 34.75 -19.98 -7.34
N SER A 30 33.43 -19.76 -7.47
CA SER A 30 32.31 -20.70 -7.69
C SER A 30 31.99 -21.56 -6.47
N GLU A 31 31.18 -21.04 -5.54
CA GLU A 31 30.40 -21.89 -4.62
C GLU A 31 28.95 -21.39 -4.57
N THR A 32 28.12 -22.16 -5.28
CA THR A 32 26.69 -22.36 -5.08
C THR A 32 26.38 -22.69 -3.63
N TRP A 33 25.36 -22.04 -3.06
CA TRP A 33 24.84 -22.37 -1.73
C TRP A 33 23.92 -23.58 -1.86
N GLU A 34 24.46 -24.77 -1.59
CA GLU A 34 23.66 -25.96 -1.29
C GLU A 34 23.01 -25.81 0.10
N THR A 35 21.77 -26.26 0.17
CA THR A 35 20.95 -26.34 1.38
C THR A 35 21.39 -27.57 2.18
N CYS A 36 21.88 -27.34 3.40
CA CYS A 36 22.17 -28.42 4.35
C CYS A 36 21.12 -28.39 5.48
N SER A 37 20.30 -29.42 5.49
CA SER A 37 19.28 -29.71 6.50
C SER A 37 19.90 -30.40 7.71
N GLU A 38 19.94 -29.71 8.85
CA GLU A 38 19.93 -30.33 10.18
C GLU A 38 19.03 -29.48 11.08
N GLU A 39 17.85 -29.99 11.42
CA GLU A 39 16.97 -29.41 12.43
C GLU A 39 17.68 -29.44 13.79
N SER A 40 18.36 -28.34 14.13
CA SER A 40 18.98 -28.18 15.44
C SER A 40 17.92 -27.77 16.46
N SER A 41 17.77 -28.60 17.50
CA SER A 41 16.91 -28.35 18.66
C SER A 41 17.23 -27.04 19.42
N SER A 42 18.30 -26.31 19.06
CA SER A 42 18.58 -24.96 19.57
C SER A 42 17.71 -23.87 18.94
N GLU A 43 17.29 -24.02 17.69
CA GLU A 43 16.49 -23.03 16.96
C GLU A 43 15.04 -22.97 17.47
N VAL A 44 14.52 -24.14 17.88
CA VAL A 44 13.17 -24.30 18.44
C VAL A 44 13.05 -23.65 19.83
N MET A 45 14.12 -23.66 20.65
CA MET A 45 14.13 -23.02 21.98
C MET A 45 14.34 -21.50 21.94
N LEU A 46 15.10 -20.98 20.96
CA LEU A 46 15.33 -19.53 20.77
C LEU A 46 14.14 -18.82 20.09
N ALA A 47 13.41 -19.53 19.24
CA ALA A 47 12.19 -19.03 18.59
C ALA A 47 11.06 -18.65 19.57
N ALA A 48 11.09 -19.15 20.80
CA ALA A 48 10.11 -18.83 21.84
C ALA A 48 10.36 -17.46 22.53
N TYR A 49 11.52 -16.82 22.31
CA TYR A 49 11.98 -15.67 23.11
C TYR A 49 12.06 -14.32 22.36
N TYR A 50 11.87 -14.27 21.04
CA TYR A 50 11.86 -13.01 20.28
C TYR A 50 10.98 -13.10 19.02
N ASP A 51 10.45 -11.95 18.58
CA ASP A 51 9.66 -11.85 17.34
C ASP A 51 10.58 -11.94 16.11
N LYS A 52 10.47 -13.06 15.36
CA LYS A 52 11.29 -13.33 14.16
C LYS A 52 11.09 -12.29 13.04
N ASN A 53 9.95 -11.60 13.01
CA ASN A 53 9.59 -10.67 11.94
C ASN A 53 9.86 -9.20 12.32
N LEU A 54 10.28 -8.93 13.56
CA LEU A 54 10.52 -7.58 14.06
C LEU A 54 11.52 -6.80 13.21
N PHE A 55 12.58 -7.45 12.73
CA PHE A 55 13.61 -6.80 11.92
C PHE A 55 13.08 -6.34 10.55
N GLU A 56 12.42 -7.21 9.80
CA GLU A 56 11.89 -6.84 8.48
C GLU A 56 10.80 -5.77 8.62
N ARG A 57 9.92 -5.89 9.62
CA ARG A 57 8.90 -4.88 9.92
C ARG A 57 9.53 -3.52 10.25
N ALA A 58 10.51 -3.47 11.15
CA ALA A 58 11.21 -2.23 11.51
C ALA A 58 11.96 -1.62 10.32
N ARG A 59 12.56 -2.47 9.47
CA ARG A 59 13.23 -2.02 8.25
C ARG A 59 12.25 -1.37 7.28
N THR A 60 11.10 -1.99 7.04
CA THR A 60 10.02 -1.41 6.23
C THR A 60 9.53 -0.10 6.84
N GLN A 61 9.23 -0.06 8.15
CA GLN A 61 8.82 1.17 8.84
C GLN A 61 9.83 2.31 8.65
N TRP A 62 11.13 2.01 8.76
CA TRP A 62 12.18 2.98 8.50
C TRP A 62 12.15 3.46 7.05
N GLN A 63 12.09 2.55 6.08
CA GLN A 63 12.05 2.87 4.64
C GLN A 63 10.88 3.81 4.28
N PHE A 64 9.68 3.53 4.80
CA PHE A 64 8.50 4.35 4.54
C PHE A 64 8.40 5.60 5.43
N GLY A 65 9.20 5.66 6.50
CA GLY A 65 9.26 6.82 7.40
C GLY A 65 8.16 6.82 8.48
N ASP A 66 7.75 5.64 8.92
CA ASP A 66 6.91 5.44 10.11
C ASP A 66 7.78 5.52 11.38
N TRP A 67 8.12 6.75 11.75
CA TRP A 67 9.01 7.05 12.87
C TRP A 67 8.36 6.77 14.23
N GLU A 68 7.03 6.85 14.31
CA GLU A 68 6.29 6.61 15.55
C GLU A 68 6.35 5.12 15.93
N SER A 69 6.09 4.22 14.99
CA SER A 69 6.20 2.78 15.25
C SER A 69 7.63 2.37 15.61
N LEU A 70 8.63 2.97 14.97
CA LEU A 70 10.05 2.73 15.34
C LEU A 70 10.38 3.22 16.75
N ALA A 71 9.82 4.35 17.17
CA ALA A 71 10.02 4.91 18.51
C ALA A 71 9.28 4.12 19.60
N ARG A 72 8.36 3.22 19.24
CA ARG A 72 7.67 2.30 20.17
C ARG A 72 8.43 1.00 20.40
N ILE A 73 9.54 0.75 19.71
CA ILE A 73 10.35 -0.45 19.94
C ILE A 73 10.97 -0.38 21.33
N GLU A 74 10.53 -1.26 22.22
CA GLU A 74 11.01 -1.35 23.60
C GLU A 74 12.38 -2.00 23.69
N ARG A 75 13.22 -1.54 24.61
CA ARG A 75 14.60 -2.04 24.78
C ARG A 75 14.62 -3.52 25.16
N GLU A 76 13.68 -3.95 26.00
CA GLU A 76 13.54 -5.30 26.53
C GLU A 76 13.33 -6.31 25.39
N SER A 77 12.57 -5.91 24.36
CA SER A 77 12.28 -6.73 23.18
C SER A 77 13.51 -7.05 22.32
N LEU A 78 14.60 -6.29 22.50
CA LEU A 78 15.81 -6.41 21.68
C LEU A 78 16.88 -7.32 22.28
N ASN A 79 16.84 -7.59 23.59
CA ASN A 79 17.97 -8.21 24.31
C ASN A 79 18.44 -9.55 23.71
N HIS A 80 17.49 -10.36 23.24
CA HIS A 80 17.73 -11.70 22.70
C HIS A 80 17.64 -11.79 21.17
N HIS A 81 17.37 -10.67 20.49
CA HIS A 81 17.14 -10.68 19.05
C HIS A 81 18.48 -10.76 18.28
N PRO A 82 18.61 -11.63 17.26
CA PRO A 82 19.85 -11.77 16.49
C PRO A 82 20.29 -10.48 15.80
N GLN A 83 19.34 -9.71 15.26
CA GLN A 83 19.57 -8.39 14.64
C GLN A 83 19.43 -7.19 15.61
N ARG A 84 19.58 -7.38 16.93
CA ARG A 84 19.38 -6.31 17.95
C ARG A 84 20.16 -5.03 17.72
N THR A 85 21.36 -5.14 17.14
CA THR A 85 22.23 -4.00 16.83
C THR A 85 21.59 -3.08 15.79
N SER A 86 21.04 -3.67 14.71
CA SER A 86 20.35 -2.93 13.66
C SER A 86 19.01 -2.39 14.15
N LEU A 87 18.26 -3.18 14.92
CA LEU A 87 17.00 -2.74 15.52
C LEU A 87 17.17 -1.54 16.46
N ALA A 88 18.22 -1.53 17.30
CA ALA A 88 18.55 -0.38 18.14
C ALA A 88 18.85 0.87 17.31
N LEU A 89 19.51 0.75 16.15
CA LEU A 89 19.74 1.88 15.26
C LEU A 89 18.46 2.39 14.60
N LEU A 90 17.54 1.50 14.23
CA LEU A 90 16.24 1.89 13.67
C LEU A 90 15.36 2.57 14.73
N ALA A 91 15.35 2.07 15.96
CA ALA A 91 14.69 2.71 17.10
C ALA A 91 15.30 4.09 17.40
N ALA A 92 16.63 4.21 17.40
CA ALA A 92 17.32 5.50 17.52
C ALA A 92 16.90 6.49 16.42
N ALA A 93 16.76 6.02 15.17
CA ALA A 93 16.28 6.85 14.06
C ALA A 93 14.82 7.30 14.27
N GLY A 94 13.94 6.42 14.76
CA GLY A 94 12.57 6.76 15.14
C GLY A 94 12.53 7.91 16.16
N HIS A 95 13.24 7.75 17.27
CA HIS A 95 13.33 8.78 18.31
C HIS A 95 13.96 10.09 17.82
N GLN A 96 14.97 10.02 16.94
CA GLN A 96 15.61 11.19 16.35
C GLN A 96 14.59 12.00 15.54
N GLN A 97 13.74 11.33 14.78
CA GLN A 97 12.74 11.96 13.91
C GLN A 97 11.53 12.50 14.67
N GLN A 98 11.27 11.99 15.88
CA GLN A 98 10.28 12.51 16.83
C GLN A 98 10.86 13.60 17.75
N GLY A 99 12.14 13.94 17.63
CA GLY A 99 12.80 14.95 18.46
C GLY A 99 13.19 14.49 19.87
N ASN A 100 13.01 13.21 20.20
CA ASN A 100 13.41 12.65 21.49
C ASN A 100 14.93 12.38 21.53
N THR A 101 15.68 13.41 21.92
CA THR A 101 17.16 13.40 21.91
C THR A 101 17.75 12.44 22.96
N GLU A 102 17.08 12.25 24.09
CA GLU A 102 17.53 11.37 25.16
C GLU A 102 17.47 9.90 24.74
N ALA A 103 16.30 9.45 24.28
CA ALA A 103 16.12 8.08 23.78
C ALA A 103 17.00 7.80 22.55
N THR A 104 17.18 8.79 21.66
CA THR A 104 18.11 8.68 20.52
C THR A 104 19.53 8.33 20.98
N ARG A 105 20.03 9.01 22.04
CA ARG A 105 21.37 8.75 22.59
C ARG A 105 21.44 7.40 23.28
N GLU A 106 20.39 7.01 24.00
CA GLU A 106 20.32 5.71 24.67
C GLU A 106 20.40 4.56 23.66
N PHE A 107 19.53 4.53 22.66
CA PHE A 107 19.53 3.48 21.64
C PHE A 107 20.80 3.48 20.78
N THR A 108 21.38 4.66 20.49
CA THR A 108 22.69 4.74 19.80
C THR A 108 23.81 4.14 20.64
N ARG A 109 23.79 4.35 21.96
CA ARG A 109 24.76 3.76 22.89
C ARG A 109 24.59 2.25 22.95
N LEU A 110 23.35 1.75 23.05
CA LEU A 110 23.05 0.32 23.02
C LEU A 110 23.53 -0.34 21.72
N ALA A 111 23.23 0.26 20.56
CA ALA A 111 23.72 -0.25 19.29
C ALA A 111 25.26 -0.34 19.25
N LYS A 112 25.95 0.67 19.78
CA LYS A 112 27.43 0.68 19.87
C LYS A 112 27.94 -0.41 20.82
N GLU A 113 27.34 -0.58 21.99
CA GLU A 113 27.66 -1.63 22.96
C GLU A 113 27.43 -3.03 22.36
N TRP A 114 26.41 -3.18 21.51
CA TRP A 114 26.09 -4.41 20.77
C TRP A 114 26.86 -4.57 19.44
N GLY A 115 27.90 -3.76 19.21
CA GLY A 115 28.84 -3.98 18.10
C GLY A 115 28.57 -3.19 16.82
N ALA A 116 27.69 -2.18 16.82
CA ALA A 116 27.51 -1.30 15.67
C ALA A 116 28.81 -0.53 15.37
N SER A 117 29.24 -0.57 14.11
CA SER A 117 30.40 0.21 13.68
C SER A 117 30.11 1.71 13.71
N ARG A 118 31.13 2.55 13.96
CA ARG A 118 31.00 4.01 13.88
C ARG A 118 30.44 4.47 12.53
N LYS A 119 30.82 3.78 11.45
CA LYS A 119 30.32 4.04 10.09
C LYS A 119 28.80 3.85 10.00
N MET A 120 28.29 2.72 10.52
CA MET A 120 26.87 2.39 10.49
C MET A 120 26.04 3.38 11.31
N ILE A 121 26.51 3.75 12.51
CA ILE A 121 25.89 4.78 13.35
C ILE A 121 25.84 6.12 12.60
N SER A 122 26.95 6.55 12.01
CA SER A 122 27.00 7.79 11.24
C SER A 122 26.06 7.78 10.04
N GLN A 123 25.96 6.66 9.31
CA GLN A 123 25.07 6.54 8.16
C GLN A 123 23.60 6.75 8.55
N VAL A 124 23.13 6.10 9.61
CA VAL A 124 21.74 6.24 10.08
C VAL A 124 21.44 7.66 10.54
N LEU A 125 22.34 8.27 11.32
CA LEU A 125 22.15 9.65 11.80
C LEU A 125 22.18 10.68 10.66
N ILE A 126 23.09 10.52 9.70
CA ILE A 126 23.17 11.38 8.51
C ILE A 126 21.93 11.20 7.63
N ALA A 127 21.46 9.96 7.46
CA ALA A 127 20.21 9.68 6.76
C ALA A 127 19.03 10.41 7.42
N GLY A 128 18.99 10.46 8.76
CA GLY A 128 18.01 11.23 9.53
C GLY A 128 18.08 12.74 9.25
N VAL A 129 19.27 13.32 9.11
CA VAL A 129 19.44 14.75 8.78
C VAL A 129 18.88 15.05 7.38
N TYR A 130 19.20 14.22 6.39
CA TYR A 130 18.65 14.35 5.05
C TYR A 130 17.13 14.21 5.03
N ASN A 131 16.56 13.33 5.85
CA ASN A 131 15.12 13.20 5.98
C ASN A 131 14.49 14.51 6.52
N THR A 132 15.09 15.13 7.54
CA THR A 132 14.63 16.42 8.08
C THR A 132 14.75 17.56 7.06
N LEU A 133 15.83 17.61 6.28
CA LEU A 133 15.98 18.58 5.19
C LEU A 133 14.95 18.36 4.06
N GLY A 134 14.60 17.10 3.79
CA GLY A 134 13.52 16.72 2.87
C GLY A 134 12.17 17.24 3.34
N LYS A 135 11.81 17.01 4.61
CA LYS A 135 10.60 17.55 5.25
C LYS A 135 10.55 19.07 5.17
N ALA A 136 11.63 19.76 5.56
CA ALA A 136 11.70 21.22 5.52
C ALA A 136 11.56 21.78 4.09
N SER A 137 12.18 21.13 3.11
CA SER A 137 12.08 21.54 1.71
C SER A 137 10.67 21.32 1.14
N ALA A 138 10.01 20.21 1.51
CA ALA A 138 8.62 19.96 1.17
C ALA A 138 7.71 21.02 1.79
N LEU A 139 7.98 21.39 3.05
CA LEU A 139 7.24 22.43 3.76
C LEU A 139 7.31 23.80 3.07
N CYS A 140 8.47 24.12 2.49
CA CYS A 140 8.68 25.35 1.72
C CYS A 140 8.20 25.26 0.25
N GLY A 141 7.49 24.21 -0.14
CA GLY A 141 7.01 24.00 -1.52
C GLY A 141 8.11 23.70 -2.54
N GLN A 142 9.32 23.37 -2.09
CA GLN A 142 10.48 23.08 -2.94
C GLN A 142 10.54 21.58 -3.25
N GLN A 143 9.56 21.09 -3.99
CA GLN A 143 9.32 19.66 -4.22
C GLN A 143 10.55 18.91 -4.78
N GLN A 144 11.23 19.48 -5.79
CA GLN A 144 12.39 18.82 -6.38
C GLN A 144 13.58 18.71 -5.41
N ARG A 145 13.76 19.69 -4.51
CA ARG A 145 14.79 19.65 -3.45
C ARG A 145 14.43 18.65 -2.36
N ALA A 146 13.16 18.57 -1.99
CA ALA A 146 12.67 17.59 -1.03
C ALA A 146 12.94 16.15 -1.50
N ILE A 147 12.61 15.86 -2.76
CA ILE A 147 12.89 14.57 -3.41
C ILE A 147 14.38 14.25 -3.37
N GLY A 148 15.25 15.20 -3.73
CA GLY A 148 16.70 15.00 -3.70
C GLY A 148 17.24 14.68 -2.30
N HIS A 149 16.71 15.33 -1.25
CA HIS A 149 17.09 15.03 0.13
C HIS A 149 16.61 13.66 0.60
N PHE A 150 15.39 13.24 0.23
CA PHE A 150 14.91 11.89 0.56
C PHE A 150 15.69 10.79 -0.16
N GLN A 151 16.10 11.01 -1.42
CA GLN A 151 16.99 10.09 -2.14
C GLN A 151 18.32 9.90 -1.41
N GLU A 152 18.92 10.99 -0.94
CA GLU A 152 20.20 10.92 -0.24
C GLU A 152 20.08 10.24 1.12
N SER A 153 18.96 10.44 1.82
CA SER A 153 18.63 9.72 3.06
C SER A 153 18.62 8.20 2.86
N LEU A 154 17.97 7.72 1.79
CA LEU A 154 17.87 6.29 1.48
C LEU A 154 19.20 5.71 0.96
N ARG A 155 19.94 6.47 0.15
CA ARG A 155 21.23 6.04 -0.42
C ARG A 155 22.30 5.82 0.64
N ILE A 156 22.35 6.68 1.65
CA ILE A 156 23.37 6.61 2.71
C ILE A 156 23.16 5.41 3.64
N ALA A 157 21.91 4.99 3.84
CA ALA A 157 21.58 3.82 4.66
C ALA A 157 21.87 2.47 3.97
N GLY A 158 22.20 2.47 2.67
CA GLY A 158 22.64 1.27 1.97
C GLY A 158 21.54 0.25 1.67
N ASP A 159 20.28 0.68 1.65
CA ASP A 159 19.17 -0.18 1.26
C ASP A 159 19.30 -0.57 -0.22
N GLY A 160 19.53 -1.87 -0.49
CA GLY A 160 19.60 -2.43 -1.86
C GLY A 160 18.27 -2.44 -2.63
N GLY A 161 17.27 -1.67 -2.20
CA GLY A 161 16.00 -1.48 -2.87
C GLY A 161 16.03 -0.34 -3.89
N ASP A 162 14.98 -0.21 -4.71
CA ASP A 162 14.87 0.89 -5.67
C ASP A 162 14.70 2.24 -4.92
N VAL A 163 15.82 2.97 -4.79
CA VAL A 163 15.91 4.26 -4.10
C VAL A 163 14.86 5.25 -4.63
N LYS A 164 14.49 5.20 -5.91
CA LYS A 164 13.49 6.11 -6.48
C LYS A 164 12.08 5.76 -5.99
N LEU A 165 11.74 4.47 -5.94
CA LEU A 165 10.45 3.98 -5.43
C LEU A 165 10.27 4.33 -3.95
N LEU A 166 11.30 4.05 -3.15
CA LEU A 166 11.29 4.35 -1.71
C LEU A 166 11.24 5.86 -1.42
N THR A 167 11.93 6.67 -2.24
CA THR A 167 11.87 8.14 -2.13
C THR A 167 10.45 8.65 -2.33
N GLN A 168 9.76 8.14 -3.34
CA GLN A 168 8.40 8.58 -3.68
C GLN A 168 7.41 8.18 -2.59
N ALA A 169 7.50 6.94 -2.09
CA ALA A 169 6.68 6.47 -0.97
C ALA A 169 6.90 7.31 0.30
N ARG A 170 8.17 7.61 0.63
CA ARG A 170 8.53 8.44 1.79
C ARG A 170 8.07 9.90 1.63
N ALA A 171 8.18 10.46 0.43
CA ALA A 171 7.74 11.83 0.14
C ALA A 171 6.21 11.98 0.23
N SER A 172 5.44 11.00 -0.26
CA SER A 172 3.98 10.99 -0.11
C SER A 172 3.55 10.80 1.34
N TRP A 173 4.17 9.83 2.04
CA TRP A 173 3.88 9.52 3.44
C TRP A 173 4.15 10.71 4.37
N GLN A 174 5.21 11.48 4.12
CA GLN A 174 5.57 12.63 4.97
C GLN A 174 4.92 13.95 4.56
N ALA A 175 4.32 14.04 3.37
CA ALA A 175 3.54 15.21 2.94
C ALA A 175 2.12 15.22 3.54
N GLU A 176 1.52 14.05 3.77
CA GLU A 176 0.17 13.91 4.36
C GLU A 176 0.12 14.23 5.86
N GLY A 177 1.25 14.14 6.57
CA GLY A 177 1.38 14.50 7.99
C GLY A 177 1.36 16.00 8.29
N PHE A 178 1.34 16.86 7.28
CA PHE A 178 1.30 18.32 7.44
C PHE A 178 0.03 18.87 6.77
N GLN A 179 -1.03 19.07 7.55
CA GLN A 179 -2.15 19.92 7.12
C GLN A 179 -1.64 21.34 6.90
N PHE A 180 -1.71 21.84 5.67
CA PHE A 180 -1.41 23.22 5.35
C PHE A 180 -2.66 24.08 5.38
N PRO A 181 -2.73 25.15 6.19
CA PRO A 181 -3.66 26.22 5.95
C PRO A 181 -3.15 27.05 4.76
N GLY A 182 -3.88 27.00 3.65
CA GLY A 182 -3.69 27.94 2.54
C GLY A 182 -2.93 27.37 1.32
N ARG A 183 -3.63 26.58 0.51
CA ARG A 183 -3.55 26.71 -0.95
C ARG A 183 -4.93 26.49 -1.53
N GLY A 184 -5.41 27.53 -2.20
CA GLY A 184 -6.80 27.69 -2.61
C GLY A 184 -7.31 26.59 -3.51
N SER A 185 -8.54 26.18 -3.22
CA SER A 185 -9.50 25.73 -4.20
C SER A 185 -9.49 26.68 -5.39
N GLY A 186 -9.03 26.19 -6.54
CA GLY A 186 -9.16 26.87 -7.81
C GLY A 186 -10.59 26.75 -8.30
N ASN A 187 -11.51 27.51 -7.71
CA ASN A 187 -12.79 27.87 -8.33
C ASN A 187 -12.95 29.39 -8.18
N SER A 188 -12.48 30.12 -9.20
CA SER A 188 -12.75 31.54 -9.32
C SER A 188 -13.96 31.72 -10.24
N LEU A 189 -15.09 32.03 -9.60
CA LEU A 189 -16.05 33.06 -9.96
C LEU A 189 -16.55 33.11 -11.41
N LEU A 190 -17.79 32.66 -11.61
CA LEU A 190 -18.82 33.51 -12.20
C LEU A 190 -20.09 33.45 -11.36
N THR A 191 -20.32 34.54 -10.65
CA THR A 191 -21.56 34.88 -9.95
C THR A 191 -22.56 35.40 -10.98
N ILE A 192 -23.71 34.75 -11.14
CA ILE A 192 -24.93 35.42 -11.59
C ILE A 192 -26.03 35.02 -10.60
N SER A 193 -26.48 36.02 -9.85
CA SER A 193 -27.63 35.93 -8.95
C SER A 193 -28.95 36.06 -9.72
N THR A 194 -29.95 35.32 -9.23
CA THR A 194 -31.38 35.64 -9.01
C THR A 194 -32.40 34.76 -9.74
N SER A 195 -33.09 33.94 -8.91
CA SER A 195 -34.55 33.75 -8.80
C SER A 195 -35.41 33.63 -10.07
N GLU A 196 -36.03 32.46 -10.26
CA GLU A 196 -37.49 32.29 -10.42
C GLU A 196 -37.88 30.79 -10.46
N GLN A 197 -39.13 30.49 -10.07
CA GLN A 197 -39.72 29.15 -9.91
C GLN A 197 -40.08 28.46 -11.25
N PRO A 198 -40.46 27.15 -11.26
CA PRO A 198 -40.04 26.19 -12.29
C PRO A 198 -40.97 26.11 -13.50
N PRO A 199 -40.53 25.42 -14.55
CA PRO A 199 -41.42 24.52 -15.26
C PRO A 199 -40.90 23.07 -15.30
N THR A 200 -41.88 22.22 -15.47
CA THR A 200 -41.93 20.76 -15.56
C THR A 200 -41.10 20.12 -16.68
N ASP A 201 -40.71 18.88 -16.37
CA ASP A 201 -40.32 17.75 -17.22
C ASP A 201 -38.94 17.66 -17.91
N ALA A 202 -38.44 16.42 -17.81
CA ALA A 202 -37.46 15.72 -18.63
C ALA A 202 -35.96 15.99 -18.40
N ALA A 203 -35.37 15.07 -17.63
CA ALA A 203 -34.06 14.41 -17.79
C ALA A 203 -33.29 14.41 -16.47
N ALA A 204 -33.39 13.30 -15.73
CA ALA A 204 -32.60 13.04 -14.54
C ALA A 204 -31.11 13.15 -14.91
N HIS A 205 -30.51 14.30 -14.58
CA HIS A 205 -29.06 14.44 -14.53
C HIS A 205 -28.60 13.52 -13.40
N GLN A 206 -28.15 12.32 -13.75
CA GLN A 206 -27.48 11.43 -12.81
C GLN A 206 -26.20 12.13 -12.37
N THR A 207 -26.18 12.56 -11.11
CA THR A 207 -24.97 12.98 -10.42
C THR A 207 -23.91 11.88 -10.59
N PRO A 208 -22.64 12.20 -10.93
CA PRO A 208 -21.60 11.19 -11.00
C PRO A 208 -21.56 10.42 -9.67
N SER A 209 -21.88 9.13 -9.71
CA SER A 209 -21.84 8.27 -8.53
C SER A 209 -20.41 7.78 -8.36
N ASP A 210 -19.76 8.19 -7.27
CA ASP A 210 -18.44 7.67 -6.90
C ASP A 210 -18.54 6.25 -6.33
N LYS A 211 -17.39 5.61 -6.11
CA LYS A 211 -17.37 4.24 -5.56
C LYS A 211 -18.07 4.11 -4.20
N TYR A 212 -18.07 5.15 -3.36
CA TYR A 212 -18.66 5.09 -2.02
C TYR A 212 -20.18 5.15 -2.09
N ALA A 213 -20.74 5.95 -2.98
CA ALA A 213 -22.17 5.99 -3.25
C ALA A 213 -22.68 4.64 -3.79
N ALA A 214 -21.94 4.03 -4.72
CA ALA A 214 -22.25 2.69 -5.23
C ALA A 214 -22.18 1.62 -4.12
N LEU A 215 -21.14 1.67 -3.28
CA LEU A 215 -20.97 0.77 -2.14
C LEU A 215 -22.12 0.91 -1.13
N ALA A 216 -22.49 2.13 -0.76
CA ALA A 216 -23.61 2.41 0.15
C ALA A 216 -24.95 1.88 -0.41
N LEU A 217 -25.19 2.05 -1.72
CA LEU A 217 -26.35 1.52 -2.40
C LEU A 217 -26.37 -0.02 -2.37
N ILE A 218 -25.24 -0.67 -2.64
CA ILE A 218 -25.11 -2.13 -2.59
C ILE A 218 -25.37 -2.65 -1.17
N HIS A 219 -24.82 -2.01 -0.13
CA HIS A 219 -25.13 -2.35 1.26
C HIS A 219 -26.63 -2.25 1.56
N ALA A 220 -27.30 -1.19 1.11
CA ALA A 220 -28.73 -0.99 1.33
C ALA A 220 -29.60 -2.04 0.62
N LEU A 221 -29.18 -2.48 -0.58
CA LEU A 221 -29.89 -3.47 -1.39
C LEU A 221 -29.66 -4.91 -0.89
N LEU A 222 -28.41 -5.28 -0.62
CA LEU A 222 -28.01 -6.63 -0.23
C LEU A 222 -28.30 -6.90 1.25
N LYS A 223 -28.14 -5.89 2.11
CA LYS A 223 -28.19 -6.01 3.58
C LYS A 223 -27.33 -7.20 4.07
N PRO A 224 -26.02 -7.20 3.77
CA PRO A 224 -25.15 -8.31 4.10
C PRO A 224 -25.13 -8.56 5.61
N ALA A 225 -25.08 -9.83 6.03
CA ALA A 225 -24.87 -10.19 7.43
C ALA A 225 -23.39 -10.00 7.82
N LEU A 226 -22.47 -10.18 6.86
CA LEU A 226 -21.04 -9.91 7.05
C LEU A 226 -20.41 -9.29 5.81
N TYR A 227 -19.65 -8.22 6.03
CA TYR A 227 -18.82 -7.55 5.04
C TYR A 227 -17.33 -7.81 5.30
N LEU A 228 -16.59 -8.19 4.27
CA LEU A 228 -15.13 -8.35 4.30
C LEU A 228 -14.48 -7.34 3.35
N GLU A 229 -13.45 -6.64 3.81
CA GLU A 229 -12.66 -5.70 3.01
C GLU A 229 -11.19 -6.07 3.06
N ILE A 230 -10.57 -6.23 1.90
CA ILE A 230 -9.11 -6.34 1.75
C ILE A 230 -8.60 -5.00 1.23
N GLY A 231 -7.73 -4.34 1.99
CA GLY A 231 -7.23 -2.99 1.70
C GLY A 231 -8.08 -1.88 2.33
N VAL A 232 -7.97 -1.73 3.65
CA VAL A 232 -8.73 -0.74 4.45
C VAL A 232 -8.27 0.69 4.16
N GLY A 233 -6.97 0.91 3.98
CA GLY A 233 -6.41 2.24 3.77
C GLY A 233 -6.77 3.24 4.88
N GLN A 234 -7.68 4.17 4.58
CA GLN A 234 -8.21 5.16 5.54
C GLN A 234 -9.57 4.75 6.16
N GLY A 235 -10.06 3.52 5.92
CA GLY A 235 -11.31 3.03 6.48
C GLY A 235 -12.57 3.74 6.00
N LYS A 236 -12.54 4.46 4.86
CA LYS A 236 -13.71 5.19 4.34
C LYS A 236 -14.80 4.24 3.85
N SER A 237 -14.42 3.18 3.14
CA SER A 237 -15.30 2.09 2.70
C SER A 237 -15.79 1.27 3.89
N LEU A 238 -14.88 0.88 4.78
CA LEU A 238 -15.17 0.09 5.98
C LEU A 238 -16.08 0.79 7.01
N ALA A 239 -16.24 2.12 6.92
CA ALA A 239 -17.16 2.88 7.77
C ALA A 239 -18.62 2.88 7.29
N LEU A 240 -18.88 2.50 6.04
CA LEU A 240 -20.23 2.48 5.44
C LEU A 240 -21.16 1.34 5.89
N PRO A 241 -20.69 0.11 6.16
CA PRO A 241 -21.55 -0.99 6.51
C PRO A 241 -22.28 -0.76 7.84
N ALA A 242 -23.59 -0.99 7.86
CA ALA A 242 -24.37 -1.09 9.10
C ALA A 242 -24.36 -2.50 9.72
N CYS A 243 -23.67 -3.45 9.08
CA CYS A 243 -23.50 -4.84 9.52
C CYS A 243 -22.14 -5.04 10.20
N PRO A 244 -21.91 -6.21 10.83
CA PRO A 244 -20.56 -6.67 11.12
C PRO A 244 -19.65 -6.57 9.91
N ALA A 245 -18.48 -5.98 10.11
CA ALA A 245 -17.49 -5.74 9.07
C ALA A 245 -16.10 -6.15 9.55
N VAL A 246 -15.34 -6.82 8.68
CA VAL A 246 -13.93 -7.15 8.93
C VAL A 246 -13.09 -6.52 7.83
N GLY A 247 -12.17 -5.64 8.20
CA GLY A 247 -11.18 -5.06 7.31
C GLY A 247 -9.80 -5.66 7.53
N VAL A 248 -9.07 -5.94 6.47
CA VAL A 248 -7.70 -6.50 6.52
C VAL A 248 -6.78 -5.55 5.78
N ASP A 249 -5.74 -5.07 6.46
CA ASP A 249 -4.75 -4.18 5.89
C ASP A 249 -3.45 -4.26 6.69
N PRO A 250 -2.26 -4.30 6.06
CA PRO A 250 -1.00 -4.34 6.80
C PRO A 250 -0.65 -2.99 7.45
N VAL A 251 -1.17 -1.87 6.93
CA VAL A 251 -0.85 -0.50 7.37
C VAL A 251 -2.11 0.42 7.31
N PRO A 252 -3.19 0.08 8.04
CA PRO A 252 -4.39 0.89 8.08
C PRO A 252 -4.13 2.23 8.79
N ARG A 253 -4.83 3.29 8.40
CA ARG A 253 -4.62 4.67 8.89
C ARG A 253 -5.95 5.31 9.28
N GLN A 254 -5.88 6.23 10.25
CA GLN A 254 -6.99 7.12 10.61
C GLN A 254 -8.29 6.34 10.87
N LEU A 255 -8.32 5.46 11.88
CA LEU A 255 -9.44 4.54 12.10
C LEU A 255 -10.47 5.04 13.13
N ASP A 256 -10.29 6.26 13.66
CA ASP A 256 -11.09 6.79 14.78
C ASP A 256 -12.58 6.97 14.44
N HIS A 257 -12.93 7.01 13.15
CA HIS A 257 -14.31 7.14 12.67
C HIS A 257 -15.00 5.80 12.39
N LEU A 258 -14.33 4.66 12.59
CA LEU A 258 -14.94 3.36 12.35
C LEU A 258 -16.00 3.04 13.41
N PRO A 259 -17.14 2.44 13.03
CA PRO A 259 -18.16 2.02 13.98
C PRO A 259 -17.70 0.79 14.78
N ASP A 260 -18.29 0.56 15.95
CA ASP A 260 -18.01 -0.61 16.80
C ASP A 260 -18.29 -1.96 16.09
N THR A 261 -19.09 -1.94 15.02
CA THR A 261 -19.39 -3.11 14.18
C THR A 261 -18.24 -3.49 13.25
N ALA A 262 -17.26 -2.60 13.07
CA ALA A 262 -16.09 -2.83 12.22
C ALA A 262 -14.90 -3.28 13.05
N ARG A 263 -14.27 -4.38 12.63
CA ARG A 263 -13.01 -4.87 13.20
C ARG A 263 -11.91 -4.83 12.13
N VAL A 264 -10.79 -4.20 12.46
CA VAL A 264 -9.61 -4.17 11.59
C VAL A 264 -8.59 -5.22 12.05
N VAL A 265 -8.06 -5.99 11.10
CA VAL A 265 -6.99 -6.95 11.28
C VAL A 265 -5.74 -6.40 10.60
N THR A 266 -4.73 -6.08 11.41
CA THR A 266 -3.46 -5.56 10.90
C THR A 266 -2.58 -6.71 10.41
N ALA A 267 -2.77 -7.09 9.14
CA ALA A 267 -2.05 -8.17 8.48
C ALA A 267 -2.11 -8.01 6.95
N THR A 268 -1.24 -8.71 6.23
CA THR A 268 -1.40 -8.87 4.78
C THR A 268 -2.61 -9.76 4.46
N SER A 269 -3.13 -9.67 3.24
CA SER A 269 -4.22 -10.56 2.79
C SER A 269 -3.77 -12.02 2.76
N ASP A 270 -2.55 -12.29 2.31
CA ASP A 270 -1.96 -13.64 2.29
C ASP A 270 -1.93 -14.27 3.70
N GLU A 271 -1.46 -13.54 4.73
CA GLU A 271 -1.48 -14.01 6.13
C GLU A 271 -2.90 -14.22 6.65
N PHE A 272 -3.81 -13.30 6.32
CA PHE A 272 -5.19 -13.39 6.76
C PHE A 272 -5.89 -14.64 6.20
N PHE A 273 -5.79 -14.86 4.90
CA PHE A 273 -6.45 -15.99 4.24
C PHE A 273 -5.83 -17.35 4.61
N ALA A 274 -4.51 -17.40 4.87
CA ALA A 274 -3.83 -18.64 5.24
C ALA A 274 -4.35 -19.23 6.56
N ASP A 275 -4.35 -18.44 7.64
CA ASP A 275 -4.60 -18.95 8.99
C ASP A 275 -5.63 -18.17 9.80
N MET A 276 -5.88 -16.89 9.51
CA MET A 276 -6.70 -16.05 10.39
C MET A 276 -8.19 -16.08 10.04
N ALA A 277 -8.54 -16.15 8.76
CA ALA A 277 -9.89 -15.97 8.26
C ALA A 277 -10.89 -16.91 8.95
N LYS A 278 -10.51 -18.18 9.14
CA LYS A 278 -11.36 -19.22 9.78
C LYS A 278 -11.66 -18.94 11.26
N HIS A 279 -10.78 -18.21 11.94
CA HIS A 279 -10.92 -17.89 13.36
C HIS A 279 -11.54 -16.51 13.59
N ILE A 280 -11.31 -15.59 12.67
CA ILE A 280 -11.77 -14.20 12.74
C ILE A 280 -13.19 -14.10 12.20
N LEU A 281 -13.48 -14.66 11.02
CA LEU A 281 -14.78 -14.49 10.39
C LEU A 281 -15.85 -15.32 11.13
N PRO A 282 -16.95 -14.68 11.59
CA PRO A 282 -18.00 -15.40 12.32
C PRO A 282 -18.78 -16.38 11.43
N HIS A 283 -18.82 -16.13 10.13
CA HIS A 283 -19.38 -16.97 9.08
C HIS A 283 -18.82 -16.53 7.73
N THR A 284 -19.23 -17.19 6.64
CA THR A 284 -18.86 -16.77 5.28
C THR A 284 -19.42 -15.36 4.97
N PRO A 285 -18.65 -14.48 4.31
CA PRO A 285 -19.09 -13.12 4.00
C PRO A 285 -20.09 -13.09 2.83
N ASP A 286 -21.12 -12.24 2.96
CA ASP A 286 -22.10 -12.00 1.89
C ASP A 286 -21.59 -10.96 0.88
N LEU A 287 -20.72 -10.06 1.33
CA LEU A 287 -20.15 -8.99 0.53
C LEU A 287 -18.65 -8.87 0.79
N ILE A 288 -17.86 -8.90 -0.27
CA ILE A 288 -16.40 -8.78 -0.20
C ILE A 288 -15.96 -7.62 -1.10
N LEU A 289 -15.13 -6.71 -0.59
CA LEU A 289 -14.42 -5.71 -1.37
C LEU A 289 -12.93 -6.06 -1.44
N LEU A 290 -12.39 -6.17 -2.66
CA LEU A 290 -10.97 -6.35 -2.91
C LEU A 290 -10.37 -5.02 -3.40
N ASP A 291 -9.92 -4.18 -2.48
CA ASP A 291 -9.35 -2.83 -2.71
C ASP A 291 -7.90 -2.74 -2.19
N GLY A 292 -7.17 -3.86 -2.29
CA GLY A 292 -5.79 -4.02 -1.84
C GLY A 292 -4.75 -3.45 -2.82
N MET A 293 -3.59 -4.12 -2.90
CA MET A 293 -2.53 -3.74 -3.85
C MET A 293 -3.01 -3.96 -5.29
N PRO A 294 -3.05 -2.94 -6.16
CA PRO A 294 -3.67 -3.06 -7.47
C PRO A 294 -2.69 -3.61 -8.52
N LEU A 295 -1.94 -4.66 -8.20
CA LEU A 295 -1.24 -5.45 -9.22
C LEU A 295 -1.96 -6.77 -9.44
N LEU A 296 -1.95 -7.23 -10.68
CA LEU A 296 -2.67 -8.42 -11.11
C LEU A 296 -2.39 -9.64 -10.23
N GLU A 297 -1.13 -9.89 -9.85
CA GLU A 297 -0.75 -11.03 -9.03
C GLU A 297 -1.29 -11.01 -7.60
N TYR A 298 -1.59 -9.83 -7.05
CA TYR A 298 -2.18 -9.71 -5.71
C TYR A 298 -3.70 -9.86 -5.80
N LEU A 299 -4.33 -9.13 -6.73
CA LEU A 299 -5.78 -9.25 -6.94
C LEU A 299 -6.20 -10.67 -7.31
N LEU A 300 -5.43 -11.36 -8.16
CA LEU A 300 -5.74 -12.73 -8.55
C LEU A 300 -5.70 -13.69 -7.35
N ARG A 301 -4.69 -13.57 -6.49
CA ARG A 301 -4.61 -14.37 -5.25
C ARG A 301 -5.74 -14.04 -4.28
N ASP A 302 -5.99 -12.74 -4.08
CA ASP A 302 -7.08 -12.27 -3.20
C ASP A 302 -8.44 -12.78 -3.69
N PHE A 303 -8.68 -12.77 -5.00
CA PHE A 303 -9.91 -13.33 -5.58
C PHE A 303 -10.03 -14.84 -5.37
N ILE A 304 -8.95 -15.60 -5.62
CA ILE A 304 -8.94 -17.06 -5.41
C ILE A 304 -9.27 -17.40 -3.95
N HIS A 305 -8.64 -16.70 -3.00
CA HIS A 305 -8.91 -16.93 -1.58
C HIS A 305 -10.30 -16.44 -1.16
N ALA A 306 -10.76 -15.31 -1.67
CA ALA A 306 -12.10 -14.79 -1.40
C ALA A 306 -13.19 -15.70 -1.95
N GLU A 307 -13.01 -16.28 -3.14
CA GLU A 307 -13.92 -17.27 -3.73
C GLU A 307 -13.99 -18.53 -2.86
N ALA A 308 -12.86 -19.03 -2.35
CA ALA A 308 -12.82 -20.18 -1.45
C ALA A 308 -13.55 -19.97 -0.10
N LEU A 309 -13.75 -18.71 0.31
CA LEU A 309 -14.54 -18.34 1.50
C LEU A 309 -16.00 -18.00 1.18
N ALA A 310 -16.36 -17.91 -0.09
CA ALA A 310 -17.68 -17.46 -0.52
C ALA A 310 -18.75 -18.52 -0.28
N HIS A 311 -20.01 -18.10 -0.42
CA HIS A 311 -21.15 -18.98 -0.64
C HIS A 311 -21.88 -18.54 -1.93
N SER A 312 -22.90 -19.30 -2.34
CA SER A 312 -23.61 -19.09 -3.61
C SER A 312 -24.26 -17.70 -3.81
N LYS A 313 -24.34 -16.88 -2.76
CA LYS A 313 -24.91 -15.53 -2.77
C LYS A 313 -23.89 -14.44 -2.48
N THR A 314 -22.62 -14.79 -2.25
CA THR A 314 -21.56 -13.81 -2.02
C THR A 314 -21.38 -12.94 -3.26
N LEU A 315 -21.27 -11.64 -3.03
CA LEU A 315 -20.90 -10.64 -4.02
C LEU A 315 -19.46 -10.19 -3.78
N ILE A 316 -18.58 -10.35 -4.77
CA ILE A 316 -17.24 -9.76 -4.76
C ILE A 316 -17.25 -8.47 -5.59
N MET A 317 -16.60 -7.43 -5.05
CA MET A 317 -16.45 -6.12 -5.66
C MET A 317 -14.96 -5.80 -5.85
N VAL A 318 -14.61 -5.27 -7.02
CA VAL A 318 -13.23 -4.85 -7.35
C VAL A 318 -13.26 -3.44 -7.96
N PRO A 319 -12.90 -2.39 -7.21
CA PRO A 319 -12.78 -1.05 -7.75
C PRO A 319 -11.52 -0.91 -8.61
N GLY A 320 -11.45 0.13 -9.44
CA GLY A 320 -10.21 0.50 -10.12
C GLY A 320 -9.90 -0.23 -11.42
N VAL A 321 -10.81 -1.05 -11.94
CA VAL A 321 -10.57 -1.85 -13.15
C VAL A 321 -10.79 -1.09 -14.48
N LEU A 322 -11.31 0.15 -14.44
CA LEU A 322 -11.57 1.01 -15.61
C LEU A 322 -10.85 2.37 -15.50
N PRO A 323 -9.51 2.39 -15.55
CA PRO A 323 -8.74 3.63 -15.50
C PRO A 323 -9.14 4.58 -16.64
N PRO A 324 -9.43 5.86 -16.36
CA PRO A 324 -9.74 6.87 -17.38
C PRO A 324 -8.52 7.24 -18.24
N ASP A 325 -7.31 7.02 -17.74
CA ASP A 325 -6.05 7.30 -18.42
C ASP A 325 -5.13 6.06 -18.35
N PRO A 326 -4.60 5.56 -19.49
CA PRO A 326 -3.61 4.49 -19.50
C PRO A 326 -2.40 4.71 -18.59
N ALA A 327 -2.02 5.98 -18.34
CA ALA A 327 -0.94 6.31 -17.43
C ALA A 327 -1.22 5.82 -16.00
N GLN A 328 -2.48 5.73 -15.57
CA GLN A 328 -2.87 5.22 -14.25
C GLN A 328 -2.81 3.68 -14.16
N ALA A 329 -2.83 3.02 -15.32
CA ALA A 329 -3.03 1.59 -15.51
C ALA A 329 -1.73 0.77 -15.61
N THR A 330 -0.59 1.40 -15.28
CA THR A 330 0.72 0.79 -15.46
C THR A 330 1.15 0.02 -14.21
N ARG A 331 1.98 -1.03 -14.36
CA ARG A 331 2.51 -1.78 -13.21
C ARG A 331 3.38 -0.94 -12.26
N ARG A 332 3.96 0.16 -12.75
CA ARG A 332 4.70 1.12 -11.92
C ARG A 332 3.74 2.17 -11.40
N ARG A 333 3.86 2.52 -10.12
CA ARG A 333 3.01 3.58 -9.56
C ARG A 333 3.26 4.92 -10.24
N THR A 334 2.19 5.51 -10.75
CA THR A 334 2.19 6.74 -11.55
C THR A 334 1.15 7.72 -10.99
N GLY A 335 1.51 8.43 -9.91
CA GLY A 335 0.64 9.44 -9.30
C GLY A 335 -0.29 8.91 -8.20
N GLN A 336 -1.24 9.75 -7.80
CA GLN A 336 -2.17 9.47 -6.70
C GLN A 336 -3.31 8.55 -7.12
N ASP A 337 -3.87 8.75 -8.32
CA ASP A 337 -4.98 7.97 -8.89
C ASP A 337 -4.52 6.67 -9.58
N TRP A 338 -3.40 6.11 -9.12
CA TRP A 338 -2.82 4.90 -9.70
C TRP A 338 -3.70 3.69 -9.41
N THR A 339 -4.05 2.95 -10.46
CA THR A 339 -4.92 1.76 -10.42
C THR A 339 -4.18 0.49 -10.85
N GLY A 340 -2.89 0.59 -11.16
CA GLY A 340 -2.06 -0.55 -11.53
C GLY A 340 -2.62 -1.34 -12.72
N ASP A 341 -2.29 -2.63 -12.82
CA ASP A 341 -2.59 -3.43 -14.01
C ASP A 341 -3.78 -4.39 -13.86
N ILE A 342 -4.66 -4.12 -12.88
CA ILE A 342 -5.86 -4.92 -12.62
C ILE A 342 -6.98 -4.74 -13.65
N TRP A 343 -6.85 -3.77 -14.57
CA TRP A 343 -7.77 -3.61 -15.71
C TRP A 343 -7.83 -4.85 -16.62
N LYS A 344 -6.84 -5.74 -16.52
CA LYS A 344 -6.80 -7.04 -17.21
C LYS A 344 -7.76 -8.06 -16.60
N PHE A 345 -8.15 -7.87 -15.34
CA PHE A 345 -8.88 -8.85 -14.56
C PHE A 345 -10.27 -9.21 -15.12
N PRO A 346 -11.11 -8.24 -15.59
CA PRO A 346 -12.37 -8.56 -16.24
C PRO A 346 -12.20 -9.51 -17.45
N GLU A 347 -11.17 -9.30 -18.27
CA GLU A 347 -10.88 -10.14 -19.45
C GLU A 347 -10.39 -11.53 -19.04
N ILE A 348 -9.52 -11.61 -18.04
CA ILE A 348 -9.06 -12.89 -17.48
C ILE A 348 -10.25 -13.72 -16.98
N LEU A 349 -11.18 -13.10 -16.24
CA LEU A 349 -12.38 -13.81 -15.81
C LEU A 349 -13.26 -14.22 -17.00
N GLN A 350 -13.37 -13.40 -18.06
CA GLN A 350 -14.13 -13.78 -19.26
C GLN A 350 -13.60 -15.05 -19.92
N THR A 351 -12.28 -15.14 -20.02
CA THR A 351 -11.59 -16.22 -20.72
C THR A 351 -11.54 -17.49 -19.88
N HIS A 352 -11.21 -17.37 -18.58
CA HIS A 352 -10.93 -18.51 -17.73
C HIS A 352 -12.11 -18.93 -16.85
N ARG A 353 -13.05 -18.03 -16.58
CA ARG A 353 -14.25 -18.25 -15.74
C ARG A 353 -15.52 -17.65 -16.36
N PRO A 354 -15.90 -18.06 -17.58
CA PRO A 354 -17.11 -17.55 -18.24
C PRO A 354 -18.41 -17.91 -17.50
N ASP A 355 -18.34 -18.85 -16.56
CA ASP A 355 -19.41 -19.21 -15.61
C ASP A 355 -19.75 -18.09 -14.62
N LEU A 356 -18.78 -17.22 -14.30
CA LEU A 356 -19.00 -16.10 -13.39
C LEU A 356 -19.85 -15.00 -14.04
N ARG A 357 -20.86 -14.53 -13.31
CA ARG A 357 -21.60 -13.32 -13.68
C ARG A 357 -20.77 -12.11 -13.30
N ARG A 358 -20.60 -11.20 -14.25
CA ARG A 358 -19.78 -9.99 -14.12
C ARG A 358 -20.57 -8.77 -14.56
N LEU A 359 -20.44 -7.67 -13.84
CA LEU A 359 -21.00 -6.38 -14.23
C LEU A 359 -19.98 -5.27 -13.98
N LEU A 360 -19.68 -4.49 -15.01
CA LEU A 360 -18.84 -3.31 -14.91
C LEU A 360 -19.73 -2.09 -14.71
N LEU A 361 -19.50 -1.34 -13.63
CA LEU A 361 -20.18 -0.08 -13.33
C LEU A 361 -19.26 1.09 -13.66
N ASP A 362 -19.81 2.07 -14.37
CA ASP A 362 -19.16 3.34 -14.68
C ASP A 362 -19.24 4.29 -13.48
N VAL A 363 -18.47 3.96 -12.43
CA VAL A 363 -18.30 4.83 -11.25
C VAL A 363 -17.01 5.62 -11.35
N THR A 364 -16.98 6.80 -10.76
CA THR A 364 -15.78 7.64 -10.70
C THR A 364 -14.88 7.25 -9.53
N PRO A 365 -13.54 7.39 -9.66
CA PRO A 365 -12.81 7.80 -10.85
C PRO A 365 -12.42 6.66 -11.79
N SER A 366 -12.56 5.39 -11.41
CA SER A 366 -11.88 4.25 -12.08
C SER A 366 -12.72 2.97 -12.22
N GLY A 367 -14.05 3.09 -12.15
CA GLY A 367 -14.98 1.98 -12.32
C GLY A 367 -15.02 0.98 -11.17
N LEU A 368 -16.01 0.09 -11.22
CA LEU A 368 -16.25 -0.95 -10.22
C LEU A 368 -16.75 -2.22 -10.91
N LEU A 369 -16.06 -3.34 -10.68
CA LEU A 369 -16.48 -4.66 -11.13
C LEU A 369 -17.27 -5.35 -10.01
N LEU A 370 -18.44 -5.88 -10.34
CA LEU A 370 -19.24 -6.76 -9.50
C LEU A 370 -19.18 -8.19 -10.03
N ILE A 371 -19.02 -9.17 -9.13
CA ILE A 371 -18.86 -10.59 -9.47
C ILE A 371 -19.78 -11.45 -8.59
N THR A 372 -20.59 -12.31 -9.20
CA THR A 372 -21.43 -13.32 -8.52
C THR A 372 -21.36 -14.67 -9.25
N GLY A 373 -22.00 -15.70 -8.70
CA GLY A 373 -21.93 -17.07 -9.25
C GLY A 373 -20.64 -17.80 -8.86
N LEU A 374 -20.06 -17.41 -7.71
CA LEU A 374 -18.81 -17.95 -7.17
C LEU A 374 -18.97 -19.43 -6.81
N ASP A 375 -17.90 -20.20 -7.04
CA ASP A 375 -17.79 -21.60 -6.64
C ASP A 375 -16.60 -21.79 -5.70
N PRO A 376 -16.83 -21.95 -4.38
CA PRO A 376 -15.75 -22.09 -3.40
C PRO A 376 -14.86 -23.33 -3.59
N ALA A 377 -15.30 -24.30 -4.38
CA ALA A 377 -14.52 -25.49 -4.70
C ALA A 377 -13.71 -25.34 -6.00
N SER A 378 -13.85 -24.23 -6.72
CA SER A 378 -13.17 -23.99 -7.99
C SER A 378 -11.67 -23.82 -7.81
N THR A 379 -10.89 -24.61 -8.57
CA THR A 379 -9.41 -24.49 -8.66
C THR A 379 -8.95 -23.92 -10.00
N ILE A 380 -9.88 -23.56 -10.90
CA ILE A 380 -9.54 -23.21 -12.29
C ILE A 380 -8.53 -22.05 -12.35
N LEU A 381 -8.72 -21.00 -11.54
CA LEU A 381 -7.82 -19.85 -11.53
C LEU A 381 -6.50 -20.15 -10.80
N SER A 382 -6.52 -20.94 -9.72
CA SER A 382 -5.28 -21.35 -9.04
C SER A 382 -4.40 -22.18 -9.95
N ASP A 383 -4.99 -23.16 -10.65
CA ASP A 383 -4.28 -24.08 -11.54
C ASP A 383 -3.69 -23.34 -12.75
N LYS A 384 -4.41 -22.33 -13.26
CA LYS A 384 -3.99 -21.51 -14.40
C LYS A 384 -3.18 -20.27 -14.02
N THR A 385 -2.93 -20.01 -12.74
CA THR A 385 -2.21 -18.79 -12.30
C THR A 385 -0.87 -18.61 -13.00
N PRO A 386 0.02 -19.61 -13.13
CA PRO A 386 1.29 -19.44 -13.84
C PRO A 386 1.12 -19.02 -15.31
N GLU A 387 0.14 -19.62 -16.01
CA GLU A 387 -0.20 -19.31 -17.40
C GLU A 387 -0.74 -17.88 -17.51
N ILE A 388 -1.72 -17.52 -16.66
CA ILE A 388 -2.34 -16.19 -16.63
C ILE A 388 -1.28 -15.12 -16.40
N LEU A 389 -0.42 -15.27 -15.39
CA LEU A 389 0.61 -14.28 -15.09
C LEU A 389 1.61 -14.15 -16.24
N SER A 390 2.03 -15.27 -16.84
CA SER A 390 2.93 -15.25 -18.01
C SER A 390 2.30 -14.52 -19.21
N ASN A 391 1.01 -14.70 -19.46
CA ASN A 391 0.32 -14.14 -20.61
C ASN A 391 -0.03 -12.66 -20.43
N TYR A 392 -0.35 -12.24 -19.20
CA TYR A 392 -0.94 -10.93 -18.94
C TYR A 392 0.02 -9.93 -18.28
N GLN A 393 1.05 -10.34 -17.53
CA GLN A 393 1.93 -9.39 -16.83
C GLN A 393 2.69 -8.46 -17.79
N SER A 394 3.14 -8.97 -18.94
CA SER A 394 3.87 -8.19 -19.95
C SER A 394 2.97 -7.32 -20.83
N VAL A 395 1.64 -7.43 -20.71
CA VAL A 395 0.72 -6.60 -21.49
C VAL A 395 0.68 -5.21 -20.87
N GLU A 396 1.17 -4.22 -21.60
CA GLU A 396 1.22 -2.81 -21.14
C GLU A 396 0.18 -1.92 -21.84
N VAL A 397 -0.28 -2.30 -23.03
CA VAL A 397 -1.23 -1.51 -23.82
C VAL A 397 -2.64 -1.73 -23.28
N VAL A 398 -3.23 -0.67 -22.73
CA VAL A 398 -4.62 -0.67 -22.26
C VAL A 398 -5.55 -0.57 -23.48
N PRO A 399 -6.49 -1.51 -23.67
CA PRO A 399 -7.47 -1.42 -24.74
C PRO A 399 -8.36 -0.18 -24.62
N GLU A 400 -8.69 0.46 -25.74
CA GLU A 400 -9.54 1.66 -25.78
C GLU A 400 -10.90 1.44 -25.12
N LYS A 401 -11.47 0.22 -25.22
CA LYS A 401 -12.73 -0.14 -24.54
C LYS A 401 -12.70 0.02 -23.02
N VAL A 402 -11.52 -0.12 -22.40
CA VAL A 402 -11.32 0.02 -20.95
C VAL A 402 -11.30 1.50 -20.56
N THR A 403 -10.56 2.32 -21.28
CA THR A 403 -10.44 3.76 -20.99
C THR A 403 -11.72 4.53 -21.33
N THR A 404 -12.38 4.15 -22.43
CA THR A 404 -13.68 4.70 -22.83
C THR A 404 -14.85 4.09 -22.07
N ARG A 405 -14.61 3.03 -21.27
CA ARG A 405 -15.62 2.33 -20.47
C ARG A 405 -16.81 1.81 -21.27
N SER A 406 -16.58 1.46 -22.53
CA SER A 406 -17.65 1.05 -23.46
C SER A 406 -18.48 -0.15 -23.01
N ASP A 407 -17.91 -1.05 -22.19
CA ASP A 407 -18.60 -2.21 -21.62
C ASP A 407 -19.24 -1.94 -20.24
N ALA A 408 -19.05 -0.74 -19.68
CA ALA A 408 -19.57 -0.37 -18.37
C ALA A 408 -20.94 0.27 -18.47
N VAL A 409 -21.78 0.02 -17.46
CA VAL A 409 -23.11 0.60 -17.37
C VAL A 409 -23.17 1.64 -16.25
N ALA A 410 -24.06 2.62 -16.38
CA ALA A 410 -24.29 3.58 -15.33
C ALA A 410 -24.70 2.87 -14.01
N PRO A 411 -24.27 3.37 -12.84
CA PRO A 411 -24.58 2.80 -11.53
C PRO A 411 -26.03 3.08 -11.10
N ASP A 412 -26.97 2.56 -11.89
CA ASP A 412 -28.41 2.68 -11.67
C ASP A 412 -28.90 1.65 -10.65
N GLN A 413 -29.78 2.08 -9.75
CA GLN A 413 -30.30 1.23 -8.68
C GLN A 413 -31.02 -0.01 -9.20
N ARG A 414 -31.77 0.09 -10.31
CA ARG A 414 -32.47 -1.07 -10.87
C ARG A 414 -31.47 -2.07 -11.44
N VAL A 415 -30.48 -1.60 -12.19
CA VAL A 415 -29.43 -2.45 -12.77
C VAL A 415 -28.66 -3.20 -11.68
N ILE A 416 -28.21 -2.49 -10.64
CA ILE A 416 -27.48 -3.09 -9.51
C ILE A 416 -28.39 -4.09 -8.77
N ARG A 417 -29.65 -3.72 -8.54
CA ARG A 417 -30.62 -4.61 -7.88
C ARG A 417 -30.88 -5.87 -8.70
N GLU A 418 -31.06 -5.78 -10.00
CA GLU A 418 -31.27 -6.93 -10.89
C GLU A 418 -30.03 -7.83 -10.93
N PHE A 419 -28.81 -7.26 -10.92
CA PHE A 419 -27.59 -8.04 -10.87
C PHE A 419 -27.45 -8.81 -9.54
N VAL A 420 -27.57 -8.10 -8.42
CA VAL A 420 -27.32 -8.62 -7.06
C VAL A 420 -28.48 -9.49 -6.55
N LEU A 421 -29.73 -9.08 -6.77
CA LEU A 421 -30.93 -9.79 -6.29
C LEU A 421 -31.58 -10.68 -7.36
N GLY A 422 -31.17 -10.59 -8.63
CA GLY A 422 -31.59 -11.52 -9.68
C GLY A 422 -31.21 -12.99 -9.39
N CYS A 423 -30.45 -13.22 -8.32
CA CYS A 423 -30.23 -14.53 -7.68
C CYS A 423 -31.46 -15.05 -6.88
N ARG A 424 -32.68 -14.62 -7.19
CA ARG A 424 -33.97 -15.15 -6.69
C ARG A 424 -34.71 -15.76 -7.90
N PHE A 425 -35.12 -17.03 -7.98
CA PHE A 425 -35.46 -18.06 -6.99
C PHE A 425 -35.05 -19.44 -7.50
#